data_AF-A0A5J4L5M4-F1
#
_entry.id   AF-A0A5J4L5M4-F1
#
_cell.length_a   1.000
_cell.length_b   1.000
_cell.length_c   1.000
_cell.angle_alpha   90.00
_cell.angle_beta   90.00
_cell.angle_gamma   90.00
#
_symmetry.space_group_name_H-M   'P 1'
#
loop_
_entity.id
_entity.type
_entity.pdbx_description
1 polymer ?
#
loop_
_entity_poly.entity_id
_entity_poly.type
_entity_poly.pdbx_seq_one_letter_code
_entity_poly.pdbx_strand_id
1 'polypeptide(L)'
;MKRIIILVVIVFLISVCSSLATVFAVDNASGQLSHQIKNSDSNEGYDIIILMDCSGSMKKTDPQSYRKPAARLFISLLGEKDRIGIIGFGDSAKVLAPLTENTRKNSAVFLSAINKITSKEFSTNITDAVKRGFEELKASNRKNKILILMSDGKLALGSKEKDEAAFKELSGLLPEIAKSGIKLYSIAFTELSDIKLLEDMAKATGGFFRLAKADKDLHIIFASVFEKIKSPDSIPLEGDTFTIDKDINEAILLITKQPGTSTTLIDPSKRKHKASKYGKNIQWYETKTFDMITIKEPLAGSWKVKLSTKEGNKVFVITNLSLKTSFDKGFVNKGDRVTIDAWLERDGGIIGEKDVLEHISFSGNVMSPDGQTTKIDFAKSNGKYISEFIVNITGEYSVNIIAESKTFKREKVLQFKVIEPSQPKADKATHPEQSRKKGIEKGDWNSVLIKFGIINLVVLLAGGIIYLINKVVSRRKSKLKARK
;
A
#
# COMPACT_ATOMS: atom_id res chain seq x y z
N MET A 1 -1.74 -75.97 -43.84
CA MET A 1 -0.63 -75.20 -43.22
C MET A 1 -0.52 -73.72 -43.64
N LYS A 2 -1.05 -73.25 -44.78
CA LYS A 2 -1.07 -71.79 -45.10
C LYS A 2 -2.24 -70.98 -44.48
N ARG A 3 -3.28 -71.63 -43.93
CA ARG A 3 -4.39 -70.95 -43.21
C ARG A 3 -4.18 -70.79 -41.70
N ILE A 4 -3.19 -71.48 -41.12
CA ILE A 4 -2.84 -71.34 -39.69
C ILE A 4 -1.81 -70.21 -39.49
N ILE A 5 -0.94 -69.97 -40.48
CA ILE A 5 0.06 -68.89 -40.42
C ILE A 5 -0.57 -67.50 -40.54
N ILE A 6 -1.67 -67.33 -41.30
CA ILE A 6 -2.40 -66.05 -41.41
C ILE A 6 -3.15 -65.73 -40.10
N LEU A 7 -3.65 -66.75 -39.38
CA LEU A 7 -4.31 -66.54 -38.09
C LEU A 7 -3.32 -66.15 -36.98
N VAL A 8 -2.10 -66.73 -37.00
CA VAL A 8 -1.05 -66.38 -36.02
C VAL A 8 -0.48 -64.98 -36.27
N VAL A 9 -0.38 -64.51 -37.52
CA VAL A 9 0.07 -63.14 -37.82
C VAL A 9 -0.98 -62.08 -37.47
N ILE A 10 -2.28 -62.38 -37.63
CA ILE A 10 -3.37 -61.46 -37.23
C ILE A 10 -3.51 -61.40 -35.71
N VAL A 11 -3.33 -62.51 -34.99
CA VAL A 11 -3.35 -62.51 -33.52
C VAL A 11 -2.11 -61.83 -32.92
N PHE A 12 -0.95 -61.90 -33.59
CA PHE A 12 0.26 -61.20 -33.12
C PHE A 12 0.26 -59.69 -33.42
N LEU A 13 -0.38 -59.23 -34.50
CA LEU A 13 -0.57 -57.79 -34.74
C LEU A 13 -1.63 -57.17 -33.81
N ILE A 14 -2.60 -57.95 -33.32
CA ILE A 14 -3.60 -57.47 -32.35
C ILE A 14 -3.02 -57.48 -30.91
N SER A 15 -2.02 -58.32 -30.61
CA SER A 15 -1.41 -58.37 -29.28
C SER A 15 -0.23 -57.41 -29.05
N VAL A 16 0.30 -56.75 -30.09
CA VAL A 16 1.34 -55.70 -29.96
C VAL A 16 0.76 -54.28 -30.03
N CYS A 17 -0.53 -54.11 -30.35
CA CYS A 17 -1.21 -52.82 -30.25
C CYS A 17 -1.94 -52.58 -28.90
N SER A 18 -1.96 -53.56 -27.99
CA SER A 18 -2.62 -53.46 -26.68
C SER A 18 -1.67 -53.21 -25.51
N SER A 19 -0.39 -52.87 -25.77
CA SER A 19 0.60 -52.50 -24.74
C SER A 19 1.26 -51.12 -24.97
N LEU A 20 0.71 -50.30 -25.86
CA LEU A 20 1.14 -48.91 -26.07
C LEU A 20 -0.06 -47.93 -26.04
N ALA A 21 -0.96 -48.08 -25.06
CA ALA A 21 -2.09 -47.15 -24.87
C ALA A 21 -2.48 -46.95 -23.38
N THR A 22 -1.55 -47.14 -22.45
CA THR A 22 -1.77 -46.95 -21.00
C THR A 22 -0.73 -46.03 -20.34
N VAL A 23 -0.23 -45.03 -21.08
CA VAL A 23 0.59 -43.93 -20.52
C VAL A 23 0.01 -42.53 -20.79
N PHE A 24 -1.12 -42.40 -21.50
CA PHE A 24 -1.79 -41.11 -21.68
C PHE A 24 -3.28 -41.18 -21.31
N ALA A 25 -3.55 -41.44 -20.03
CA ALA A 25 -4.88 -41.26 -19.44
C ALA A 25 -4.78 -41.07 -17.91
N VAL A 26 -3.87 -40.21 -17.45
CA VAL A 26 -3.89 -39.63 -16.09
C VAL A 26 -3.62 -38.14 -16.23
N ASP A 27 -4.49 -37.44 -16.93
CA ASP A 27 -4.54 -35.98 -16.96
C ASP A 27 -5.93 -35.57 -17.46
N ASN A 28 -6.92 -35.65 -16.57
CA ASN A 28 -8.15 -34.85 -16.56
C ASN A 28 -9.10 -35.37 -15.47
N ALA A 29 -8.65 -35.28 -14.22
CA ALA A 29 -9.52 -35.39 -13.04
C ALA A 29 -8.91 -34.61 -11.88
N SER A 30 -8.57 -33.34 -12.12
CA SER A 30 -8.25 -32.37 -11.07
C SER A 30 -8.59 -30.97 -11.57
N GLY A 31 -9.89 -30.69 -11.68
CA GLY A 31 -10.34 -29.42 -12.26
C GLY A 31 -11.83 -29.15 -12.16
N GLN A 32 -12.50 -29.59 -11.10
CA GLN A 32 -13.84 -29.07 -10.76
C GLN A 32 -13.96 -28.97 -9.25
N LEU A 33 -13.85 -27.74 -8.76
CA LEU A 33 -14.49 -27.20 -7.55
C LEU A 33 -14.32 -25.69 -7.61
N SER A 34 -15.10 -25.07 -8.49
CA SER A 34 -15.40 -23.64 -8.44
C SER A 34 -16.37 -23.42 -7.28
N HIS A 35 -15.86 -23.22 -6.06
CA HIS A 35 -16.70 -22.76 -4.97
C HIS A 35 -16.75 -21.24 -4.99
N GLN A 36 -17.92 -20.73 -5.38
CA GLN A 36 -18.34 -19.36 -5.18
C GLN A 36 -18.32 -19.05 -3.68
N ILE A 37 -17.39 -18.21 -3.24
CA ILE A 37 -17.47 -17.56 -1.93
C ILE A 37 -18.39 -16.35 -2.07
N LYS A 38 -19.59 -16.45 -1.51
CA LYS A 38 -20.49 -15.32 -1.27
C LYS A 38 -19.96 -14.53 -0.07
N ASN A 39 -19.18 -13.48 -0.35
CA ASN A 39 -19.01 -12.36 0.58
C ASN A 39 -20.04 -11.28 0.19
N SER A 40 -21.15 -11.16 0.92
CA SER A 40 -21.83 -9.87 1.07
C SER A 40 -21.00 -9.06 2.06
N ASP A 41 -20.44 -7.88 1.78
CA ASP A 41 -20.92 -6.73 1.00
C ASP A 41 -19.86 -6.10 0.06
N SER A 42 -19.34 -6.85 -0.90
CA SER A 42 -18.81 -6.23 -2.15
C SER A 42 -18.89 -7.21 -3.31
N ASN A 43 -20.05 -7.25 -3.96
CA ASN A 43 -20.24 -8.06 -5.18
C ASN A 43 -19.50 -7.49 -6.41
N GLU A 44 -18.63 -6.49 -6.25
CA GLU A 44 -17.80 -5.93 -7.32
C GLU A 44 -16.32 -6.01 -6.92
N GLY A 45 -15.54 -6.75 -7.70
CA GLY A 45 -14.08 -6.72 -7.59
C GLY A 45 -13.52 -5.31 -7.85
N TYR A 46 -12.28 -5.09 -7.45
CA TYR A 46 -11.60 -3.82 -7.69
C TYR A 46 -11.05 -3.77 -9.11
N ASP A 47 -11.07 -2.60 -9.73
CA ASP A 47 -10.22 -2.31 -10.88
C ASP A 47 -9.02 -1.51 -10.39
N ILE A 48 -7.84 -2.08 -10.58
CA ILE A 48 -6.60 -1.53 -10.05
C ILE A 48 -5.63 -1.35 -11.21
N ILE A 49 -5.14 -0.13 -11.41
CA ILE A 49 -4.06 0.13 -12.35
C ILE A 49 -2.79 0.44 -11.58
N ILE A 50 -1.74 -0.33 -11.86
CA ILE A 50 -0.42 -0.15 -11.28
C ILE A 50 0.45 0.64 -12.27
N LEU A 51 0.82 1.86 -11.91
CA LEU A 51 1.77 2.70 -12.62
C LEU A 51 3.18 2.44 -12.10
N MET A 52 4.05 1.90 -12.95
CA MET A 52 5.40 1.49 -12.59
C MET A 52 6.45 2.33 -13.31
N ASP A 53 7.25 3.05 -12.53
CA ASP A 53 8.33 3.89 -13.04
C ASP A 53 9.45 3.05 -13.70
N CYS A 54 9.80 3.46 -14.92
CA CYS A 54 10.83 2.87 -15.77
C CYS A 54 12.04 3.78 -16.02
N SER A 55 12.08 4.93 -15.36
CA SER A 55 13.12 5.95 -15.51
C SER A 55 14.50 5.47 -15.03
N GLY A 56 15.55 6.13 -15.50
CA GLY A 56 16.93 5.84 -15.16
C GLY A 56 17.27 6.06 -13.67
N SER A 57 16.58 6.96 -12.98
CA SER A 57 16.78 7.23 -11.55
C SER A 57 16.45 6.02 -10.67
N MET A 58 15.57 5.14 -11.14
CA MET A 58 15.25 3.87 -10.48
C MET A 58 16.46 2.93 -10.32
N LYS A 59 17.56 3.13 -11.07
CA LYS A 59 18.81 2.40 -10.80
C LYS A 59 19.45 2.77 -9.45
N LYS A 60 19.16 3.97 -8.94
CA LYS A 60 19.67 4.49 -7.68
C LYS A 60 18.68 4.28 -6.53
N THR A 61 17.39 4.49 -6.78
CA THR A 61 16.33 4.40 -5.76
C THR A 61 15.74 3.00 -5.61
N ASP A 62 15.91 2.12 -6.59
CA ASP A 62 15.50 0.71 -6.54
C ASP A 62 16.50 -0.19 -7.32
N PRO A 63 17.78 -0.26 -6.87
CA PRO A 63 18.85 -0.94 -7.59
C PRO A 63 18.59 -2.44 -7.82
N GLN A 64 17.85 -3.10 -6.92
CA GLN A 64 17.51 -4.52 -7.04
C GLN A 64 16.17 -4.76 -7.74
N SER A 65 15.50 -3.71 -8.22
CA SER A 65 14.19 -3.78 -8.87
C SER A 65 13.11 -4.42 -7.99
N TYR A 66 13.13 -4.15 -6.67
CA TYR A 66 12.16 -4.65 -5.68
C TYR A 66 10.72 -4.30 -6.05
N ARG A 67 10.47 -3.26 -6.85
CA ARG A 67 9.13 -2.96 -7.38
C ARG A 67 8.49 -4.13 -8.12
N LYS A 68 9.29 -4.97 -8.81
CA LYS A 68 8.79 -6.16 -9.53
C LYS A 68 8.26 -7.24 -8.58
N PRO A 69 9.05 -7.80 -7.64
CA PRO A 69 8.54 -8.78 -6.69
C PRO A 69 7.42 -8.20 -5.80
N ALA A 70 7.45 -6.90 -5.50
CA ALA A 70 6.39 -6.29 -4.71
C ALA A 70 5.06 -6.14 -5.48
N ALA A 71 5.10 -5.76 -6.77
CA ALA A 71 3.93 -5.80 -7.64
C ALA A 71 3.36 -7.23 -7.77
N ARG A 72 4.24 -8.24 -7.89
CA ARG A 72 3.81 -9.66 -7.90
C ARG A 72 3.12 -10.06 -6.59
N LEU A 73 3.70 -9.68 -5.44
CA LEU A 73 3.09 -9.90 -4.12
C LEU A 73 1.70 -9.28 -4.04
N PHE A 74 1.57 -8.02 -4.44
CA PHE A 74 0.30 -7.32 -4.41
C PHE A 74 -0.76 -8.02 -5.27
N ILE A 75 -0.41 -8.39 -6.50
CA ILE A 75 -1.30 -9.14 -7.40
C ILE A 75 -1.70 -10.47 -6.79
N SER A 76 -0.78 -11.17 -6.12
CA SER A 76 -1.09 -12.45 -5.48
C SER A 76 -1.97 -12.36 -4.23
N LEU A 77 -2.06 -11.19 -3.60
CA LEU A 77 -2.97 -10.95 -2.47
C LEU A 77 -4.41 -10.64 -2.94
N LEU A 78 -4.58 -10.21 -4.20
CA LEU A 78 -5.88 -9.87 -4.76
C LEU A 78 -6.70 -11.12 -5.11
N GLY A 79 -8.03 -11.00 -5.04
CA GLY A 79 -8.94 -12.09 -5.37
C GLY A 79 -9.22 -12.20 -6.88
N GLU A 80 -9.76 -13.33 -7.32
CA GLU A 80 -9.99 -13.60 -8.76
C GLU A 80 -10.96 -12.62 -9.45
N LYS A 81 -11.87 -12.00 -8.68
CA LYS A 81 -12.80 -10.98 -9.18
C LYS A 81 -12.14 -9.62 -9.44
N ASP A 82 -10.97 -9.36 -8.85
CA ASP A 82 -10.24 -8.12 -9.04
C ASP A 82 -9.63 -8.11 -10.46
N ARG A 83 -9.65 -6.95 -11.12
CA ARG A 83 -8.98 -6.74 -12.41
C ARG A 83 -7.79 -5.81 -12.23
N ILE A 84 -6.69 -6.17 -12.87
CA ILE A 84 -5.42 -5.46 -12.74
C ILE A 84 -4.98 -4.99 -14.12
N GLY A 85 -4.59 -3.72 -14.22
CA GLY A 85 -3.86 -3.16 -15.34
C GLY A 85 -2.45 -2.77 -14.91
N ILE A 86 -1.49 -2.84 -15.82
CA ILE A 86 -0.10 -2.47 -15.55
C ILE A 86 0.35 -1.50 -16.64
N ILE A 87 0.79 -0.32 -16.22
CA ILE A 87 1.34 0.72 -17.10
C ILE A 87 2.78 0.97 -16.68
N GLY A 88 3.71 0.82 -17.61
CA GLY A 88 5.08 1.30 -17.44
C GLY A 88 5.20 2.73 -17.96
N PHE A 89 5.95 3.58 -17.27
CA PHE A 89 6.14 4.96 -17.71
C PHE A 89 7.57 5.47 -17.48
N GLY A 90 7.96 6.46 -18.27
CA GLY A 90 9.22 7.18 -18.17
C GLY A 90 9.22 8.33 -19.19
N ASP A 91 9.67 8.08 -20.41
CA ASP A 91 9.54 9.01 -21.54
C ASP A 91 8.06 9.18 -21.96
N SER A 92 7.29 8.09 -21.89
CA SER A 92 5.83 8.06 -22.14
C SER A 92 5.19 6.89 -21.39
N ALA A 93 3.88 6.94 -21.19
CA ALA A 93 3.10 5.89 -20.55
C ALA A 93 2.68 4.82 -21.56
N LYS A 94 2.97 3.55 -21.23
CA LYS A 94 2.65 2.38 -22.06
C LYS A 94 1.87 1.35 -21.25
N VAL A 95 0.70 0.97 -21.75
CA VAL A 95 -0.08 -0.15 -21.19
C VAL A 95 0.65 -1.45 -21.50
N LEU A 96 1.16 -2.10 -20.46
CA LEU A 96 1.86 -3.38 -20.55
C LEU A 96 0.92 -4.57 -20.34
N ALA A 97 -0.11 -4.36 -19.52
CA ALA A 97 -1.27 -5.24 -19.39
C ALA A 97 -2.53 -4.38 -19.26
N PRO A 98 -3.57 -4.58 -20.10
CA PRO A 98 -4.87 -3.94 -19.90
C PRO A 98 -5.55 -4.52 -18.65
N LEU A 99 -6.64 -3.88 -18.20
CA LEU A 99 -7.45 -4.38 -17.08
C LEU A 99 -7.92 -5.82 -17.34
N THR A 100 -7.32 -6.75 -16.61
CA THR A 100 -7.50 -8.21 -16.80
C THR A 100 -7.86 -8.84 -15.47
N GLU A 101 -8.79 -9.81 -15.44
CA GLU A 101 -9.17 -10.52 -14.20
C GLU A 101 -8.01 -11.32 -13.61
N ASN A 102 -7.88 -11.33 -12.28
CA ASN A 102 -6.80 -11.98 -11.55
C ASN A 102 -6.99 -13.49 -11.40
N THR A 103 -7.23 -14.19 -12.51
CA THR A 103 -7.41 -15.64 -12.51
C THR A 103 -6.09 -16.35 -12.75
N ARG A 104 -6.02 -17.64 -12.37
CA ARG A 104 -4.85 -18.49 -12.69
C ARG A 104 -4.51 -18.48 -14.18
N LYS A 105 -5.51 -18.45 -15.06
CA LYS A 105 -5.34 -18.41 -16.53
C LYS A 105 -4.62 -17.14 -16.99
N ASN A 106 -4.87 -16.01 -16.32
CA ASN A 106 -4.33 -14.70 -16.68
C ASN A 106 -3.01 -14.36 -15.97
N SER A 107 -2.56 -15.18 -15.02
CA SER A 107 -1.32 -14.94 -14.25
C SER A 107 -0.08 -14.66 -15.13
N ALA A 108 0.01 -15.35 -16.29
CA ALA A 108 1.09 -15.16 -17.25
C ALA A 108 1.10 -13.76 -17.89
N VAL A 109 -0.07 -13.11 -18.05
CA VAL A 109 -0.20 -11.75 -18.60
C VAL A 109 0.50 -10.76 -17.68
N PHE A 110 0.21 -10.81 -16.38
CA PHE A 110 0.82 -9.92 -15.40
C PHE A 110 2.31 -10.18 -15.26
N LEU A 111 2.72 -11.45 -15.25
CA LEU A 111 4.13 -11.83 -15.17
C LEU A 111 4.93 -11.27 -16.36
N SER A 112 4.38 -11.40 -17.57
CA SER A 112 4.98 -10.85 -18.79
C SER A 112 5.09 -9.32 -18.73
N ALA A 113 4.02 -8.63 -18.31
CA ALA A 113 4.02 -7.18 -18.16
C ALA A 113 5.05 -6.68 -17.14
N ILE A 114 5.14 -7.30 -15.96
CA ILE A 114 6.13 -6.94 -14.93
C ILE A 114 7.56 -7.19 -15.42
N ASN A 115 7.78 -8.25 -16.21
CA ASN A 115 9.10 -8.55 -16.75
C ASN A 115 9.58 -7.50 -17.77
N LYS A 116 8.66 -6.86 -18.50
CA LYS A 116 8.96 -5.76 -19.45
C LYS A 116 9.39 -4.46 -18.77
N ILE A 117 9.12 -4.26 -17.48
CA ILE A 117 9.54 -3.07 -16.73
C ILE A 117 11.07 -2.99 -16.72
N THR A 118 11.65 -1.84 -17.06
CA THR A 118 13.09 -1.60 -17.04
C THR A 118 13.42 -0.36 -16.19
N SER A 119 14.69 0.03 -16.09
CA SER A 119 15.12 1.31 -15.48
C SER A 119 16.00 2.07 -16.48
N LYS A 120 15.52 2.21 -17.72
CA LYS A 120 16.32 2.68 -18.87
C LYS A 120 15.78 3.94 -19.53
N GLU A 121 14.58 4.38 -19.20
CA GLU A 121 13.98 5.56 -19.83
C GLU A 121 14.68 6.83 -19.31
N PHE A 122 14.76 7.85 -20.17
CA PHE A 122 15.53 9.07 -19.87
C PHE A 122 14.75 10.04 -18.97
N SER A 123 13.44 10.06 -19.14
CA SER A 123 12.52 11.00 -18.51
C SER A 123 11.61 10.29 -17.50
N THR A 124 10.86 11.08 -16.74
CA THR A 124 9.87 10.62 -15.78
C THR A 124 8.57 11.42 -15.95
N ASN A 125 7.68 10.93 -16.80
CA ASN A 125 6.40 11.56 -17.14
C ASN A 125 5.25 11.02 -16.28
N ILE A 126 5.17 11.47 -15.03
CA ILE A 126 4.12 11.05 -14.09
C ILE A 126 2.74 11.49 -14.59
N THR A 127 2.64 12.68 -15.19
CA THR A 127 1.39 13.23 -15.72
C THR A 127 0.78 12.31 -16.77
N ASP A 128 1.56 11.88 -17.76
CA ASP A 128 1.09 10.97 -18.81
C ASP A 128 0.68 9.61 -18.24
N ALA A 129 1.41 9.10 -17.25
CA ALA A 129 1.07 7.86 -16.56
C ALA A 129 -0.27 7.95 -15.81
N VAL A 130 -0.48 9.02 -15.05
CA VAL A 130 -1.70 9.27 -14.30
C VAL A 130 -2.89 9.49 -15.23
N LYS A 131 -2.69 10.25 -16.31
CA LYS A 131 -3.70 10.47 -17.36
C LYS A 131 -4.13 9.17 -18.02
N ARG A 132 -3.17 8.36 -18.48
CA ARG A 132 -3.48 7.08 -19.11
C ARG A 132 -4.18 6.12 -18.15
N GLY A 133 -3.71 6.03 -16.91
CA GLY A 133 -4.37 5.22 -15.88
C GLY A 133 -5.79 5.69 -15.57
N PHE A 134 -6.02 7.00 -15.56
CA PHE A 134 -7.36 7.57 -15.41
C PHE A 134 -8.28 7.19 -16.57
N GLU A 135 -7.82 7.31 -17.82
CA GLU A 135 -8.60 6.95 -19.01
C GLU A 135 -9.05 5.48 -18.99
N GLU A 136 -8.11 4.56 -18.69
CA GLU A 136 -8.38 3.12 -18.61
C GLU A 136 -9.38 2.78 -17.48
N LEU A 137 -9.28 3.43 -16.31
CA LEU A 137 -10.23 3.24 -15.21
C LEU A 137 -11.58 3.90 -15.46
N LYS A 138 -11.60 5.05 -16.14
CA LYS A 138 -12.83 5.79 -16.47
C LYS A 138 -13.70 5.02 -17.46
N ALA A 139 -13.09 4.22 -18.35
CA ALA A 139 -13.80 3.33 -19.25
C ALA A 139 -14.53 2.17 -18.53
N SER A 140 -14.23 1.92 -17.25
CA SER A 140 -14.86 0.87 -16.46
C SER A 140 -16.09 1.35 -15.68
N ASN A 141 -17.11 0.49 -15.68
CA ASN A 141 -18.36 0.65 -14.95
C ASN A 141 -18.29 0.20 -13.47
N ARG A 142 -17.15 -0.33 -12.99
CA ARG A 142 -17.02 -0.74 -11.59
C ARG A 142 -16.96 0.47 -10.66
N LYS A 143 -17.52 0.33 -9.46
CA LYS A 143 -17.47 1.36 -8.41
C LYS A 143 -16.07 1.48 -7.81
N ASN A 144 -15.42 0.36 -7.55
CA ASN A 144 -14.15 0.29 -6.84
C ASN A 144 -12.97 0.44 -7.81
N LYS A 145 -12.44 1.67 -7.94
CA LYS A 145 -11.38 2.00 -8.90
C LYS A 145 -10.18 2.65 -8.21
N ILE A 146 -8.99 2.10 -8.42
CA ILE A 146 -7.77 2.52 -7.74
C ILE A 146 -6.63 2.65 -8.72
N LEU A 147 -5.91 3.76 -8.61
CA LEU A 147 -4.65 3.98 -9.30
C LEU A 147 -3.52 3.87 -8.28
N ILE A 148 -2.55 2.98 -8.50
CA ILE A 148 -1.38 2.84 -7.63
C ILE A 148 -0.15 3.35 -8.37
N LEU A 149 0.43 4.45 -7.89
CA LEU A 149 1.65 5.04 -8.42
C LEU A 149 2.86 4.62 -7.60
N MET A 150 3.86 4.08 -8.27
CA MET A 150 5.15 3.70 -7.69
C MET A 150 6.25 4.47 -8.38
N SER A 151 6.86 5.44 -7.71
CA SER A 151 7.87 6.31 -8.30
C SER A 151 8.77 6.94 -7.24
N ASP A 152 9.91 7.47 -7.66
CA ASP A 152 10.65 8.45 -6.87
C ASP A 152 10.05 9.87 -7.00
N GLY A 153 8.90 10.02 -7.65
CA GLY A 153 8.06 11.22 -7.63
C GLY A 153 8.62 12.40 -8.40
N LYS A 154 9.81 12.31 -9.02
CA LYS A 154 10.40 13.43 -9.73
C LYS A 154 9.87 13.50 -11.13
N LEU A 155 9.04 14.51 -11.41
CA LEU A 155 8.70 14.85 -12.78
C LEU A 155 9.95 15.43 -13.47
N ALA A 156 10.37 14.80 -14.55
CA ALA A 156 11.59 15.18 -15.27
C ALA A 156 11.45 14.88 -16.77
N LEU A 157 11.08 15.88 -17.58
CA LEU A 157 10.86 15.80 -19.03
C LEU A 157 11.98 16.46 -19.86
N GLY A 158 13.10 16.77 -19.20
CA GLY A 158 14.31 17.31 -19.82
C GLY A 158 14.40 18.83 -19.92
N SER A 159 13.36 19.57 -19.50
CA SER A 159 13.38 21.04 -19.43
C SER A 159 12.34 21.55 -18.44
N LYS A 160 12.65 22.63 -17.73
CA LYS A 160 11.78 23.22 -16.70
C LYS A 160 10.40 23.60 -17.24
N GLU A 161 10.32 24.12 -18.46
CA GLU A 161 9.06 24.54 -19.10
C GLU A 161 8.12 23.36 -19.31
N LYS A 162 8.66 22.21 -19.74
CA LYS A 162 7.88 20.97 -19.88
C LYS A 162 7.45 20.45 -18.51
N ASP A 163 8.32 20.54 -17.52
CA ASP A 163 8.03 20.06 -16.17
C ASP A 163 6.88 20.86 -15.53
N GLU A 164 6.91 22.18 -15.65
CA GLU A 164 5.86 23.08 -15.17
C GLU A 164 4.54 22.86 -15.92
N ALA A 165 4.57 22.66 -17.24
CA ALA A 165 3.39 22.39 -18.04
C ALA A 165 2.73 21.05 -17.63
N ALA A 166 3.53 19.99 -17.49
CA ALA A 166 3.05 18.68 -17.08
C ALA A 166 2.51 18.69 -15.64
N PHE A 167 3.17 19.41 -14.73
CA PHE A 167 2.67 19.60 -13.36
C PHE A 167 1.33 20.36 -13.33
N LYS A 168 1.17 21.39 -14.17
CA LYS A 168 -0.09 22.14 -14.29
C LYS A 168 -1.23 21.25 -14.82
N GLU A 169 -0.95 20.43 -15.83
CA GLU A 169 -1.92 19.46 -16.35
C GLU A 169 -2.31 18.43 -15.27
N LEU A 170 -1.33 17.85 -14.57
CA LEU A 170 -1.55 16.92 -13.48
C LEU A 170 -2.42 17.54 -12.38
N SER A 171 -2.12 18.77 -11.97
CA SER A 171 -2.89 19.50 -10.97
C SER A 171 -4.35 19.72 -11.38
N GLY A 172 -4.61 19.94 -12.67
CA GLY A 172 -5.96 20.03 -13.23
C GLY A 172 -6.69 18.69 -13.29
N LEU A 173 -5.95 17.60 -13.45
CA LEU A 173 -6.49 16.23 -13.58
C LEU A 173 -6.92 15.63 -12.22
N LEU A 174 -6.19 15.91 -11.14
CA LEU A 174 -6.46 15.30 -9.82
C LEU A 174 -7.91 15.52 -9.32
N PRO A 175 -8.51 16.73 -9.42
CA PRO A 175 -9.92 16.91 -9.07
C PRO A 175 -10.89 16.08 -9.92
N GLU A 176 -10.57 15.82 -11.20
CA GLU A 176 -11.42 15.00 -12.07
C GLU A 176 -11.33 13.52 -11.70
N ILE A 177 -10.14 13.04 -11.35
CA ILE A 177 -9.91 11.69 -10.81
C ILE A 177 -10.74 11.50 -9.54
N ALA A 178 -10.65 12.45 -8.61
CA ALA A 178 -11.40 12.43 -7.35
C ALA A 178 -12.93 12.40 -7.59
N LYS A 179 -13.45 13.28 -8.47
CA LYS A 179 -14.87 13.32 -8.84
C LYS A 179 -15.37 12.03 -9.48
N SER A 180 -14.49 11.30 -10.15
CA SER A 180 -14.81 10.01 -10.79
C SER A 180 -14.81 8.83 -9.81
N GLY A 181 -14.61 9.09 -8.51
CA GLY A 181 -14.53 8.06 -7.47
C GLY A 181 -13.26 7.21 -7.52
N ILE A 182 -12.24 7.65 -8.28
CA ILE A 182 -10.96 6.94 -8.38
C ILE A 182 -10.05 7.46 -7.28
N LYS A 183 -9.51 6.55 -6.46
CA LYS A 183 -8.52 6.90 -5.44
C LYS A 183 -7.11 6.66 -5.98
N LEU A 184 -6.21 7.64 -5.82
CA LEU A 184 -4.80 7.53 -6.19
C LEU A 184 -3.96 7.20 -4.95
N TYR A 185 -3.31 6.05 -4.98
CA TYR A 185 -2.43 5.58 -3.93
C TYR A 185 -1.00 5.73 -4.43
N SER A 186 -0.12 6.31 -3.64
CA SER A 186 1.25 6.62 -4.07
C SER A 186 2.27 6.07 -3.10
N ILE A 187 3.30 5.42 -3.64
CA ILE A 187 4.41 4.85 -2.89
C ILE A 187 5.69 5.57 -3.31
N ALA A 188 6.32 6.28 -2.38
CA ALA A 188 7.65 6.84 -2.53
C ALA A 188 8.70 5.79 -2.14
N PHE A 189 9.68 5.51 -2.99
CA PHE A 189 10.68 4.46 -2.72
C PHE A 189 11.77 4.87 -1.73
N THR A 190 12.08 6.16 -1.66
CA THR A 190 13.18 6.68 -0.83
C THR A 190 12.88 8.11 -0.38
N GLU A 191 13.61 8.60 0.61
CA GLU A 191 13.56 10.02 1.02
C GLU A 191 14.05 10.99 -0.05
N LEU A 192 14.76 10.51 -1.07
CA LEU A 192 15.17 11.32 -2.22
C LEU A 192 14.02 11.62 -3.19
N SER A 193 12.86 11.01 -2.95
CA SER A 193 11.68 11.16 -3.80
C SER A 193 11.02 12.52 -3.58
N ASP A 194 10.22 12.99 -4.54
CA ASP A 194 9.30 14.11 -4.30
C ASP A 194 8.11 13.65 -3.45
N ILE A 195 8.37 13.51 -2.15
CA ILE A 195 7.38 13.07 -1.15
C ILE A 195 6.17 13.99 -1.17
N LYS A 196 6.39 15.29 -1.30
CA LYS A 196 5.31 16.28 -1.25
C LYS A 196 4.37 16.11 -2.44
N LEU A 197 4.89 15.98 -3.66
CA LEU A 197 4.07 15.75 -4.84
C LEU A 197 3.25 14.46 -4.74
N LEU A 198 3.90 13.35 -4.36
CA LEU A 198 3.22 12.05 -4.21
C LEU A 198 2.12 12.12 -3.15
N GLU A 199 2.39 12.74 -2.00
CA GLU A 199 1.40 12.91 -0.94
C GLU A 199 0.25 13.83 -1.35
N ASP A 200 0.53 14.96 -2.02
CA ASP A 200 -0.49 15.90 -2.48
C ASP A 200 -1.43 15.24 -3.49
N MET A 201 -0.92 14.37 -4.38
CA MET A 201 -1.75 13.57 -5.30
C MET A 201 -2.68 12.60 -4.57
N ALA A 202 -2.13 11.85 -3.61
CA ALA A 202 -2.93 10.92 -2.81
C ALA A 202 -4.00 11.66 -2.01
N LYS A 203 -3.64 12.80 -1.39
CA LYS A 203 -4.56 13.64 -0.63
C LYS A 203 -5.67 14.21 -1.51
N ALA A 204 -5.35 14.73 -2.69
CA ALA A 204 -6.31 15.34 -3.61
C ALA A 204 -7.41 14.36 -4.06
N THR A 205 -7.12 13.06 -4.07
CA THR A 205 -8.05 12.01 -4.50
C THR A 205 -8.66 11.21 -3.33
N GLY A 206 -8.36 11.59 -2.08
CA GLY A 206 -8.76 10.84 -0.89
C GLY A 206 -8.14 9.44 -0.81
N GLY A 207 -7.02 9.23 -1.51
CA GLY A 207 -6.27 7.98 -1.55
C GLY A 207 -5.31 7.83 -0.37
N PHE A 208 -4.14 7.23 -0.62
CA PHE A 208 -3.21 6.82 0.43
C PHE A 208 -1.76 7.01 0.01
N PHE A 209 -0.93 7.56 0.90
CA PHE A 209 0.49 7.77 0.65
C PHE A 209 1.33 6.92 1.61
N ARG A 210 2.41 6.31 1.11
CA ARG A 210 3.44 5.64 1.92
C ARG A 210 4.84 5.95 1.43
N LEU A 211 5.76 6.09 2.39
CA LEU A 211 7.20 6.16 2.14
C LEU A 211 7.85 4.81 2.49
N ALA A 212 8.50 4.18 1.53
CA ALA A 212 9.44 3.10 1.79
C ALA A 212 10.75 3.73 2.30
N LYS A 213 11.12 3.42 3.54
CA LYS A 213 12.38 3.90 4.15
C LYS A 213 13.59 3.10 3.65
N ALA A 214 13.37 1.83 3.33
CA ALA A 214 14.37 0.95 2.75
C ALA A 214 13.74 0.03 1.72
N ASP A 215 14.48 -0.26 0.65
CA ASP A 215 13.97 -1.07 -0.46
C ASP A 215 13.57 -2.49 -0.02
N LYS A 216 14.23 -3.01 1.03
CA LYS A 216 13.92 -4.32 1.61
C LYS A 216 12.57 -4.37 2.30
N ASP A 217 11.99 -3.23 2.67
CA ASP A 217 10.71 -3.13 3.39
C ASP A 217 9.52 -2.98 2.42
N LEU A 218 9.78 -3.04 1.12
CA LEU A 218 8.77 -2.76 0.11
C LEU A 218 7.59 -3.73 0.20
N HIS A 219 7.81 -5.01 0.51
CA HIS A 219 6.70 -5.95 0.72
C HIS A 219 5.80 -5.56 1.90
N ILE A 220 6.34 -4.91 2.94
CA ILE A 220 5.56 -4.38 4.07
C ILE A 220 4.68 -3.23 3.59
N ILE A 221 5.22 -2.33 2.78
CA ILE A 221 4.47 -1.21 2.19
C ILE A 221 3.34 -1.73 1.30
N PHE A 222 3.60 -2.74 0.49
CA PHE A 222 2.56 -3.30 -0.37
C PHE A 222 1.48 -4.08 0.39
N ALA A 223 1.86 -4.79 1.45
CA ALA A 223 0.88 -5.37 2.37
C ALA A 223 0.00 -4.28 2.99
N SER A 224 0.58 -3.12 3.32
CA SER A 224 -0.16 -1.98 3.85
C SER A 224 -1.13 -1.36 2.83
N VAL A 225 -0.73 -1.31 1.56
CA VAL A 225 -1.60 -0.87 0.47
C VAL A 225 -2.73 -1.88 0.25
N PHE A 226 -2.43 -3.18 0.28
CA PHE A 226 -3.45 -4.23 0.27
C PHE A 226 -4.43 -4.10 1.45
N GLU A 227 -3.93 -3.87 2.67
CA GLU A 227 -4.77 -3.61 3.84
C GLU A 227 -5.68 -2.40 3.65
N LYS A 228 -5.13 -1.31 3.10
CA LYS A 228 -5.89 -0.10 2.84
C LYS A 228 -6.97 -0.28 1.77
N ILE A 229 -6.73 -1.13 0.78
CA ILE A 229 -7.65 -1.37 -0.34
C ILE A 229 -8.72 -2.40 0.03
N LYS A 230 -8.30 -3.54 0.57
CA LYS A 230 -9.15 -4.71 0.76
C LYS A 230 -9.67 -4.85 2.19
N SER A 231 -9.08 -4.13 3.15
CA SER A 231 -9.40 -4.23 4.58
C SER A 231 -9.56 -5.69 5.02
N PRO A 232 -8.55 -6.55 4.79
CA PRO A 232 -8.62 -7.96 5.10
C PRO A 232 -8.73 -8.15 6.62
N ASP A 233 -9.28 -9.29 7.02
CA ASP A 233 -9.10 -9.77 8.39
C ASP A 233 -7.70 -10.36 8.54
N SER A 234 -7.11 -10.19 9.71
CA SER A 234 -5.87 -10.84 10.10
C SER A 234 -6.03 -11.57 11.44
N ILE A 235 -5.02 -12.36 11.78
CA ILE A 235 -4.86 -12.93 13.12
C ILE A 235 -3.51 -12.50 13.69
N PRO A 236 -3.43 -12.21 15.00
CA PRO A 236 -2.21 -11.77 15.62
C PRO A 236 -1.18 -12.90 15.66
N LEU A 237 0.09 -12.52 15.49
CA LEU A 237 1.23 -13.41 15.66
C LEU A 237 1.81 -13.20 17.06
N GLU A 238 1.52 -14.13 17.96
CA GLU A 238 1.96 -14.09 19.35
C GLU A 238 3.34 -14.75 19.46
N GLY A 239 4.38 -13.92 19.35
CA GLY A 239 5.76 -14.38 19.29
C GLY A 239 6.04 -15.08 17.95
N ASP A 240 5.99 -16.41 17.96
CA ASP A 240 6.19 -17.23 16.76
C ASP A 240 4.99 -18.13 16.44
N THR A 241 3.86 -17.91 17.11
CA THR A 241 2.67 -18.76 17.07
C THR A 241 1.44 -17.96 16.68
N PHE A 242 0.52 -18.58 15.95
CA PHE A 242 -0.80 -18.05 15.64
C PHE A 242 -1.84 -19.18 15.70
N THR A 243 -3.10 -18.83 15.92
CA THR A 243 -4.18 -19.80 16.08
C THR A 243 -5.19 -19.67 14.97
N ILE A 244 -5.48 -20.78 14.29
CA ILE A 244 -6.53 -20.88 13.28
C ILE A 244 -7.75 -21.53 13.90
N ASP A 245 -8.92 -20.90 13.76
CA ASP A 245 -10.21 -21.50 14.09
C ASP A 245 -10.93 -22.04 12.84
N LYS A 246 -12.05 -22.72 13.06
CA LYS A 246 -12.81 -23.42 12.02
C LYS A 246 -13.49 -22.51 10.99
N ASP A 247 -13.67 -21.22 11.29
CA ASP A 247 -14.35 -20.30 10.39
C ASP A 247 -13.36 -19.72 9.35
N ILE A 248 -12.08 -20.09 9.38
CA ILE A 248 -11.05 -19.66 8.42
C ILE A 248 -10.96 -20.66 7.26
N ASN A 249 -11.20 -20.17 6.04
CA ASN A 249 -11.14 -20.95 4.81
C ASN A 249 -9.76 -20.88 4.15
N GLU A 250 -9.05 -19.75 4.30
CA GLU A 250 -7.71 -19.57 3.76
C GLU A 250 -6.89 -18.67 4.69
N ALA A 251 -5.62 -19.01 4.90
CA ALA A 251 -4.65 -18.18 5.61
C ALA A 251 -3.50 -17.81 4.67
N ILE A 252 -3.15 -16.54 4.62
CA ILE A 252 -2.04 -16.01 3.81
C ILE A 252 -1.03 -15.38 4.76
N LEU A 253 0.11 -16.05 4.92
CA LEU A 253 1.21 -15.60 5.74
C LEU A 253 2.18 -14.80 4.87
N LEU A 254 2.52 -13.60 5.32
CA LEU A 254 3.63 -12.81 4.79
C LEU A 254 4.72 -12.77 5.85
N ILE A 255 5.84 -13.48 5.62
CA ILE A 255 6.91 -13.65 6.60
C ILE A 255 8.17 -12.93 6.12
N THR A 256 8.62 -11.92 6.86
CA THR A 256 9.83 -11.16 6.52
C THR A 256 11.09 -11.96 6.83
N LYS A 257 12.07 -11.90 5.92
CA LYS A 257 13.33 -12.65 5.99
C LYS A 257 14.53 -11.74 6.12
N GLN A 258 15.39 -12.05 7.07
CA GLN A 258 16.76 -11.57 7.07
C GLN A 258 17.59 -12.32 6.01
N PRO A 259 18.60 -11.69 5.40
CA PRO A 259 19.46 -12.34 4.41
C PRO A 259 20.05 -13.67 4.92
N GLY A 260 20.00 -14.71 4.08
CA GLY A 260 20.54 -16.04 4.42
C GLY A 260 19.67 -16.90 5.34
N THR A 261 18.49 -16.41 5.75
CA THR A 261 17.56 -17.18 6.58
C THR A 261 16.51 -17.91 5.76
N SER A 262 15.88 -18.93 6.36
CA SER A 262 14.77 -19.68 5.77
C SER A 262 13.60 -19.77 6.73
N THR A 263 12.39 -19.73 6.20
CA THR A 263 11.16 -19.88 6.99
C THR A 263 10.84 -21.36 7.15
N THR A 264 10.35 -21.74 8.33
CA THR A 264 9.78 -23.08 8.56
C THR A 264 8.44 -22.91 9.25
N LEU A 265 7.41 -23.47 8.66
CA LEU A 265 6.06 -23.51 9.23
C LEU A 265 5.84 -24.87 9.88
N ILE A 266 5.20 -24.89 11.04
CA ILE A 266 4.85 -26.09 11.79
C ILE A 266 3.33 -26.09 11.97
N ASP A 267 2.69 -27.14 11.48
CA ASP A 267 1.23 -27.29 11.57
C ASP A 267 0.78 -27.84 12.94
N PRO A 268 -0.53 -27.85 13.25
CA PRO A 268 -1.05 -28.39 14.51
C PRO A 268 -0.71 -29.86 14.73
N SER A 269 -0.50 -30.63 13.65
CA SER A 269 -0.05 -32.03 13.68
C SER A 269 1.47 -32.18 13.91
N LYS A 270 2.18 -31.08 14.15
CA LYS A 270 3.64 -30.98 14.33
C LYS A 270 4.44 -31.28 13.07
N ARG A 271 3.81 -31.32 11.90
CA ARG A 271 4.51 -31.47 10.61
C ARG A 271 5.21 -30.16 10.25
N LYS A 272 6.45 -30.29 9.77
CA LYS A 272 7.25 -29.14 9.29
C LYS A 272 7.06 -28.97 7.79
N HIS A 273 6.88 -27.72 7.37
CA HIS A 273 6.77 -27.28 5.99
C HIS A 273 7.87 -26.26 5.69
N LYS A 274 8.50 -26.41 4.54
CA LYS A 274 9.54 -25.52 4.00
C LYS A 274 9.28 -25.28 2.52
N ALA A 275 9.89 -24.25 1.94
CA ALA A 275 9.78 -23.96 0.51
C ALA A 275 10.11 -25.17 -0.40
N SER A 276 11.06 -26.03 0.01
CA SER A 276 11.42 -27.23 -0.74
C SER A 276 10.44 -28.41 -0.58
N LYS A 277 9.60 -28.41 0.46
CA LYS A 277 8.63 -29.48 0.75
C LYS A 277 7.51 -28.98 1.66
N TYR A 278 6.31 -28.91 1.11
CA TYR A 278 5.10 -28.47 1.82
C TYR A 278 3.88 -29.34 1.46
N GLY A 279 2.76 -29.15 2.17
CA GLY A 279 1.54 -29.93 1.99
C GLY A 279 0.78 -29.53 0.71
N LYS A 280 -0.09 -30.41 0.20
CA LYS A 280 -0.85 -30.16 -1.05
C LYS A 280 -1.75 -28.91 -1.00
N ASN A 281 -2.23 -28.55 0.18
CA ASN A 281 -3.07 -27.38 0.43
C ASN A 281 -2.25 -26.10 0.67
N ILE A 282 -0.92 -26.17 0.64
CA ILE A 282 -0.03 -25.04 0.83
C ILE A 282 0.53 -24.62 -0.53
N GLN A 283 0.57 -23.32 -0.78
CA GLN A 283 1.33 -22.72 -1.86
C GLN A 283 2.38 -21.81 -1.25
N TRP A 284 3.62 -21.93 -1.73
CA TRP A 284 4.75 -21.22 -1.14
C TRP A 284 5.47 -20.43 -2.22
N TYR A 285 5.48 -19.10 -2.07
CA TYR A 285 6.26 -18.19 -2.88
C TYR A 285 7.46 -17.69 -2.07
N GLU A 286 8.61 -18.31 -2.32
CA GLU A 286 9.86 -17.96 -1.64
C GLU A 286 10.56 -16.81 -2.37
N THR A 287 11.01 -15.81 -1.60
CA THR A 287 11.90 -14.75 -2.10
C THR A 287 13.08 -14.54 -1.17
N LYS A 288 13.97 -13.59 -1.49
CA LYS A 288 15.13 -13.27 -0.65
C LYS A 288 14.74 -12.49 0.62
N THR A 289 13.72 -11.63 0.55
CA THR A 289 13.36 -10.68 1.62
C THR A 289 12.09 -11.03 2.37
N PHE A 290 11.24 -11.90 1.80
CA PHE A 290 10.05 -12.43 2.46
C PHE A 290 9.63 -13.77 1.84
N ASP A 291 8.82 -14.53 2.56
CA ASP A 291 8.03 -15.62 1.99
C ASP A 291 6.55 -15.26 2.05
N MET A 292 5.81 -15.63 1.01
CA MET A 292 4.35 -15.64 1.06
C MET A 292 3.87 -17.09 1.04
N ILE A 293 3.09 -17.47 2.05
CA ILE A 293 2.61 -18.84 2.25
C ILE A 293 1.10 -18.80 2.32
N THR A 294 0.44 -19.38 1.31
CA THR A 294 -1.02 -19.51 1.28
C THR A 294 -1.41 -20.91 1.71
N ILE A 295 -2.27 -21.04 2.71
CA ILE A 295 -2.78 -22.31 3.24
C ILE A 295 -4.28 -22.33 3.00
N LYS A 296 -4.73 -23.22 2.11
CA LYS A 296 -6.15 -23.45 1.84
C LYS A 296 -6.70 -24.47 2.82
N GLU A 297 -7.92 -24.24 3.30
CA GLU A 297 -8.62 -25.07 4.27
C GLU A 297 -7.67 -25.52 5.41
N PRO A 298 -7.08 -24.55 6.13
CA PRO A 298 -6.07 -24.86 7.14
C PRO A 298 -6.67 -25.68 8.28
N LEU A 299 -5.88 -26.60 8.84
CA LEU A 299 -6.24 -27.30 10.07
C LEU A 299 -6.41 -26.27 11.21
N ALA A 300 -7.54 -26.38 11.94
CA ALA A 300 -7.74 -25.59 13.15
C ALA A 300 -6.73 -25.99 14.23
N GLY A 301 -6.30 -25.00 15.02
CA GLY A 301 -5.35 -25.16 16.11
C GLY A 301 -4.17 -24.21 16.02
N SER A 302 -3.15 -24.50 16.84
CA SER A 302 -1.95 -23.68 16.96
C SER A 302 -0.94 -24.03 15.86
N TRP A 303 -0.60 -23.02 15.07
CA TRP A 303 0.45 -23.06 14.07
C TRP A 303 1.66 -22.27 14.57
N LYS A 304 2.87 -22.68 14.18
CA LYS A 304 4.11 -22.00 14.55
C LYS A 304 4.98 -21.70 13.34
N VAL A 305 5.60 -20.52 13.30
CA VAL A 305 6.50 -20.09 12.23
C VAL A 305 7.84 -19.74 12.82
N LYS A 306 8.91 -20.39 12.35
CA LYS A 306 10.26 -19.94 12.72
C LYS A 306 10.59 -18.63 12.00
N LEU A 307 10.47 -17.53 12.73
CA LEU A 307 10.74 -16.18 12.24
C LEU A 307 12.23 -15.85 12.29
N SER A 308 12.69 -15.06 11.32
CA SER A 308 14.05 -14.48 11.32
C SER A 308 14.10 -13.07 11.91
N THR A 309 12.94 -12.40 11.97
CA THR A 309 12.73 -11.07 12.54
C THR A 309 11.31 -10.99 13.09
N LYS A 310 11.08 -10.15 14.09
CA LYS A 310 9.73 -9.92 14.65
C LYS A 310 8.90 -8.97 13.79
N GLU A 311 9.54 -8.09 13.03
CA GLU A 311 8.90 -7.03 12.26
C GLU A 311 8.45 -7.49 10.87
N GLY A 312 7.37 -6.87 10.37
CA GLY A 312 6.91 -7.07 8.99
C GLY A 312 6.24 -8.42 8.71
N ASN A 313 5.89 -9.19 9.74
CA ASN A 313 5.16 -10.45 9.59
C ASN A 313 3.66 -10.23 9.72
N LYS A 314 2.88 -10.84 8.83
CA LYS A 314 1.40 -10.74 8.84
C LYS A 314 0.77 -12.09 8.54
N VAL A 315 -0.41 -12.32 9.10
CA VAL A 315 -1.25 -13.48 8.77
C VAL A 315 -2.64 -12.97 8.42
N PHE A 316 -2.91 -12.84 7.12
CA PHE A 316 -4.23 -12.49 6.61
C PHE A 316 -5.11 -13.73 6.53
N VAL A 317 -6.41 -13.56 6.68
CA VAL A 317 -7.36 -14.68 6.62
C VAL A 317 -8.57 -14.34 5.74
N ILE A 318 -9.03 -15.34 5.02
CA ILE A 318 -10.35 -15.37 4.40
C ILE A 318 -11.22 -16.24 5.31
N THR A 319 -12.30 -15.66 5.82
CA THR A 319 -13.09 -16.27 6.88
C THR A 319 -14.57 -15.95 6.71
N ASN A 320 -15.41 -16.89 7.11
CA ASN A 320 -16.85 -16.66 7.21
C ASN A 320 -17.22 -15.79 8.42
N LEU A 321 -16.31 -15.62 9.40
CA LEU A 321 -16.46 -14.75 10.56
C LEU A 321 -15.52 -13.54 10.44
N SER A 322 -16.02 -12.46 9.87
CA SER A 322 -15.23 -11.27 9.53
C SER A 322 -15.43 -10.12 10.50
N LEU A 323 -14.36 -9.38 10.80
CA LEU A 323 -14.38 -8.16 11.59
C LEU A 323 -14.52 -6.97 10.63
N LYS A 324 -15.63 -6.24 10.69
CA LYS A 324 -15.88 -5.08 9.82
C LYS A 324 -15.66 -3.77 10.57
N THR A 325 -15.38 -2.71 9.82
CA THR A 325 -15.23 -1.35 10.36
C THR A 325 -15.81 -0.29 9.42
N SER A 326 -16.25 0.84 9.97
CA SER A 326 -16.78 1.97 9.18
C SER A 326 -15.71 2.94 8.65
N PHE A 327 -14.48 2.89 9.17
CA PHE A 327 -13.44 3.87 8.84
C PHE A 327 -12.67 3.52 7.55
N ASP A 328 -12.70 4.41 6.56
CA ASP A 328 -12.02 4.22 5.26
C ASP A 328 -11.11 5.40 4.84
N LYS A 329 -11.03 6.46 5.63
CA LYS A 329 -10.30 7.70 5.29
C LYS A 329 -8.78 7.47 5.19
N GLY A 330 -8.14 8.03 4.17
CA GLY A 330 -6.69 8.03 4.03
C GLY A 330 -5.99 9.16 4.78
N PHE A 331 -6.70 10.29 4.96
CA PHE A 331 -6.21 11.49 5.62
C PHE A 331 -7.23 12.01 6.64
N VAL A 332 -6.73 12.53 7.76
CA VAL A 332 -7.51 13.12 8.87
C VAL A 332 -6.82 14.42 9.30
N ASN A 333 -7.56 15.46 9.70
CA ASN A 333 -6.90 16.67 10.18
C ASN A 333 -6.51 16.52 11.65
N LYS A 334 -5.41 17.14 12.03
CA LYS A 334 -5.01 17.27 13.42
C LYS A 334 -6.08 18.01 14.22
N GLY A 335 -6.42 17.46 15.39
CA GLY A 335 -7.50 17.92 16.25
C GLY A 335 -8.86 17.30 15.92
N ASP A 336 -9.01 16.60 14.79
CA ASP A 336 -10.25 15.90 14.46
C ASP A 336 -10.48 14.75 15.44
N ARG A 337 -11.77 14.51 15.72
CA ARG A 337 -12.22 13.29 16.40
C ARG A 337 -12.36 12.18 15.37
N VAL A 338 -11.66 11.08 15.60
CA VAL A 338 -11.79 9.85 14.83
C VAL A 338 -12.78 8.94 15.55
N THR A 339 -13.84 8.56 14.85
CA THR A 339 -14.84 7.58 15.31
C THR A 339 -14.67 6.31 14.49
N ILE A 340 -14.61 5.17 15.16
CA ILE A 340 -14.51 3.84 14.55
C ILE A 340 -15.67 3.01 15.07
N ASP A 341 -16.57 2.60 14.16
CA ASP A 341 -17.52 1.54 14.44
C ASP A 341 -16.92 0.22 13.96
N ALA A 342 -16.95 -0.80 14.80
CA ALA A 342 -16.52 -2.15 14.48
C ALA A 342 -17.62 -3.17 14.83
N TRP A 343 -17.74 -4.24 14.06
CA TRP A 343 -18.71 -5.31 14.29
C TRP A 343 -18.25 -6.62 13.67
N LEU A 344 -18.88 -7.73 14.05
CA LEU A 344 -18.64 -9.04 13.46
C LEU A 344 -19.78 -9.41 12.53
N GLU A 345 -19.42 -9.97 11.37
CA GLU A 345 -20.35 -10.57 10.43
C GLU A 345 -20.03 -12.05 10.25
N ARG A 346 -21.07 -12.89 10.26
CA ARG A 346 -21.00 -14.31 9.88
C ARG A 346 -21.81 -14.55 8.62
N ASP A 347 -21.21 -15.19 7.63
CA ASP A 347 -21.83 -15.48 6.32
C ASP A 347 -22.48 -14.23 5.69
N GLY A 348 -21.91 -13.07 5.99
CA GLY A 348 -22.35 -11.77 5.49
C GLY A 348 -23.56 -11.15 6.20
N GLY A 349 -24.00 -11.72 7.32
CA GLY A 349 -24.97 -11.11 8.24
C GLY A 349 -24.30 -10.68 9.55
N ILE A 350 -24.74 -9.55 10.12
CA ILE A 350 -24.23 -9.06 11.41
C ILE A 350 -24.62 -10.04 12.52
N ILE A 351 -23.66 -10.42 13.36
CA ILE A 351 -23.93 -11.20 14.57
C ILE A 351 -24.61 -10.28 15.59
N GLY A 352 -25.93 -10.44 15.74
CA GLY A 352 -26.76 -9.69 16.69
C GLY A 352 -27.21 -10.46 17.92
N GLU A 353 -26.93 -11.76 17.98
CA GLU A 353 -27.36 -12.65 19.06
C GLU A 353 -26.70 -12.25 20.40
N LYS A 354 -27.52 -11.84 21.37
CA LYS A 354 -27.05 -11.27 22.64
C LYS A 354 -26.07 -12.20 23.37
N ASP A 355 -26.39 -13.48 23.45
CA ASP A 355 -25.60 -14.50 24.16
C ASP A 355 -24.20 -14.72 23.52
N VAL A 356 -24.10 -14.54 22.19
CA VAL A 356 -22.83 -14.60 21.46
C VAL A 356 -22.00 -13.35 21.73
N LEU A 357 -22.64 -12.17 21.70
CA LEU A 357 -22.00 -10.88 21.93
C LEU A 357 -21.59 -10.62 23.39
N GLU A 358 -22.03 -11.43 24.35
CA GLU A 358 -21.60 -11.34 25.77
C GLU A 358 -20.20 -11.90 26.00
N HIS A 359 -19.74 -12.80 25.12
CA HIS A 359 -18.45 -13.48 25.25
C HIS A 359 -17.37 -12.92 24.31
N ILE A 360 -17.64 -11.77 23.71
CA ILE A 360 -16.75 -11.12 22.75
C ILE A 360 -16.23 -9.82 23.34
N SER A 361 -14.91 -9.69 23.42
CA SER A 361 -14.23 -8.45 23.78
C SER A 361 -13.75 -7.73 22.51
N PHE A 362 -13.93 -6.42 22.48
CA PHE A 362 -13.32 -5.53 21.50
C PHE A 362 -12.33 -4.64 22.21
N SER A 363 -11.14 -4.54 21.66
CA SER A 363 -10.10 -3.62 22.11
C SER A 363 -9.36 -3.06 20.90
N GLY A 364 -8.67 -1.95 21.08
CA GLY A 364 -7.76 -1.48 20.05
C GLY A 364 -6.52 -0.81 20.61
N ASN A 365 -5.54 -0.64 19.73
CA ASN A 365 -4.30 0.05 20.00
C ASN A 365 -4.05 1.05 18.89
N VAL A 366 -3.92 2.32 19.25
CA VAL A 366 -3.56 3.41 18.35
C VAL A 366 -2.06 3.64 18.46
N MET A 367 -1.33 3.36 17.40
CA MET A 367 0.08 3.72 17.26
C MET A 367 0.17 5.09 16.60
N SER A 368 0.74 6.06 17.32
CA SER A 368 1.00 7.42 16.84
C SER A 368 2.34 7.51 16.08
N PRO A 369 2.58 8.62 15.34
CA PRO A 369 3.76 8.77 14.50
C PRO A 369 5.10 8.76 15.26
N ASP A 370 5.07 9.06 16.56
CA ASP A 370 6.22 9.00 17.47
C ASP A 370 6.50 7.58 18.01
N GLY A 371 5.72 6.58 17.58
CA GLY A 371 5.86 5.19 17.99
C GLY A 371 5.17 4.86 19.32
N GLN A 372 4.53 5.82 19.97
CA GLN A 372 3.75 5.54 21.17
C GLN A 372 2.48 4.77 20.81
N THR A 373 2.12 3.80 21.66
CA THR A 373 0.90 3.01 21.49
C THR A 373 -0.04 3.31 22.64
N THR A 374 -1.25 3.77 22.33
CA THR A 374 -2.31 4.06 23.29
C THR A 374 -3.45 3.07 23.11
N LYS A 375 -3.87 2.42 24.20
CA LYS A 375 -5.03 1.53 24.16
C LYS A 375 -6.31 2.34 24.01
N ILE A 376 -7.21 1.86 23.17
CA ILE A 376 -8.58 2.37 23.03
C ILE A 376 -9.57 1.26 23.38
N ASP A 377 -10.61 1.65 24.11
CA ASP A 377 -11.71 0.75 24.46
C ASP A 377 -12.89 1.01 23.52
N PHE A 378 -13.73 0.00 23.36
CA PHE A 378 -14.91 0.06 22.52
C PHE A 378 -16.18 -0.06 23.37
N ALA A 379 -17.07 0.91 23.24
CA ALA A 379 -18.39 0.87 23.85
C ALA A 379 -19.36 0.07 22.97
N LYS A 380 -20.06 -0.89 23.57
CA LYS A 380 -21.07 -1.71 22.87
C LYS A 380 -22.34 -0.88 22.65
N SER A 381 -22.82 -0.83 21.41
CA SER A 381 -24.04 -0.13 21.01
C SER A 381 -24.70 -0.84 19.84
N ASN A 382 -25.90 -1.41 20.06
CA ASN A 382 -26.74 -2.03 19.01
C ASN A 382 -26.01 -3.04 18.08
N GLY A 383 -25.25 -3.97 18.65
CA GLY A 383 -24.50 -4.99 17.88
C GLY A 383 -23.21 -4.46 17.23
N LYS A 384 -22.90 -3.17 17.39
CA LYS A 384 -21.63 -2.55 17.03
C LYS A 384 -20.84 -2.19 18.28
N TYR A 385 -19.56 -1.93 18.06
CA TYR A 385 -18.57 -1.54 19.04
C TYR A 385 -17.97 -0.24 18.55
N ILE A 386 -18.12 0.84 19.32
CA ILE A 386 -17.74 2.19 18.90
C ILE A 386 -16.58 2.68 19.77
N SER A 387 -15.55 3.21 19.13
CA SER A 387 -14.45 3.90 19.81
C SER A 387 -14.22 5.27 19.21
N GLU A 388 -13.91 6.25 20.07
CA GLU A 388 -13.61 7.62 19.68
C GLU A 388 -12.32 8.08 20.31
N PHE A 389 -11.47 8.75 19.53
CA PHE A 389 -10.23 9.36 20.03
C PHE A 389 -9.86 10.58 19.20
N ILE A 390 -9.00 11.44 19.75
CA ILE A 390 -8.53 12.66 19.08
C ILE A 390 -7.10 12.42 18.59
N VAL A 391 -6.80 12.90 17.39
CA VAL A 391 -5.45 12.81 16.81
C VAL A 391 -4.75 14.16 16.82
N ASN A 392 -3.69 14.29 17.61
CA ASN A 392 -3.03 15.58 17.87
C ASN A 392 -1.61 15.72 17.29
N ILE A 393 -1.04 14.64 16.77
CA ILE A 393 0.31 14.63 16.18
C ILE A 393 0.13 14.46 14.67
N THR A 394 0.90 15.17 13.86
CA THR A 394 0.90 14.96 12.41
C THR A 394 1.78 13.76 12.05
N GLY A 395 1.36 12.94 11.08
CA GLY A 395 2.12 11.79 10.60
C GLY A 395 1.28 10.54 10.41
N GLU A 396 1.94 9.40 10.22
CA GLU A 396 1.27 8.12 9.98
C GLU A 396 0.71 7.53 11.29
N TYR A 397 -0.58 7.21 11.29
CA TYR A 397 -1.25 6.49 12.37
C TYR A 397 -1.63 5.09 11.92
N SER A 398 -1.59 4.15 12.86
CA SER A 398 -2.15 2.81 12.69
C SER A 398 -3.05 2.48 13.86
N VAL A 399 -4.25 1.99 13.59
CA VAL A 399 -5.17 1.49 14.61
C VAL A 399 -5.30 -0.02 14.42
N ASN A 400 -4.84 -0.76 15.41
CA ASN A 400 -5.05 -2.20 15.46
C ASN A 400 -6.31 -2.48 16.30
N ILE A 401 -7.34 -3.08 15.70
CA ILE A 401 -8.59 -3.46 16.36
C ILE A 401 -8.60 -4.97 16.51
N ILE A 402 -8.88 -5.45 17.72
CA ILE A 402 -8.90 -6.86 18.07
C ILE A 402 -10.30 -7.21 18.58
N ALA A 403 -10.92 -8.19 17.93
CA ALA A 403 -12.12 -8.86 18.41
C ALA A 403 -11.75 -10.28 18.86
N GLU A 404 -12.01 -10.60 20.13
CA GLU A 404 -11.55 -11.85 20.74
C GLU A 404 -12.68 -12.55 21.50
N SER A 405 -12.70 -13.88 21.41
CA SER A 405 -13.54 -14.76 22.21
C SER A 405 -12.72 -16.00 22.61
N LYS A 406 -13.36 -16.96 23.30
CA LYS A 406 -12.73 -18.24 23.63
C LYS A 406 -12.35 -19.09 22.41
N THR A 407 -12.99 -18.86 21.25
CA THR A 407 -12.86 -19.75 20.08
C THR A 407 -12.21 -19.08 18.88
N PHE A 408 -12.07 -17.75 18.87
CA PHE A 408 -11.46 -17.03 17.77
C PHE A 408 -10.81 -15.74 18.24
N LYS A 409 -9.86 -15.27 17.43
CA LYS A 409 -9.30 -13.93 17.52
C LYS A 409 -9.23 -13.37 16.11
N ARG A 410 -9.72 -12.15 15.91
CA ARG A 410 -9.64 -11.42 14.65
C ARG A 410 -8.99 -10.08 14.90
N GLU A 411 -8.15 -9.69 13.96
CA GLU A 411 -7.45 -8.43 13.94
C GLU A 411 -7.83 -7.65 12.68
N LYS A 412 -7.94 -6.33 12.82
CA LYS A 412 -8.11 -5.40 11.71
C LYS A 412 -7.21 -4.19 11.90
N VAL A 413 -6.35 -3.94 10.91
CA VAL A 413 -5.44 -2.80 10.91
C VAL A 413 -5.98 -1.71 10.01
N LEU A 414 -6.20 -0.52 10.58
CA LEU A 414 -6.59 0.68 9.87
C LEU A 414 -5.40 1.64 9.80
N GLN A 415 -5.20 2.27 8.66
CA GLN A 415 -4.09 3.21 8.44
C GLN A 415 -4.59 4.50 7.81
N PHE A 416 -4.08 5.61 8.33
CA PHE A 416 -4.35 6.95 7.82
C PHE A 416 -3.22 7.90 8.22
N LYS A 417 -3.12 9.04 7.53
CA LYS A 417 -2.17 10.09 7.84
C LYS A 417 -2.88 11.30 8.43
N VAL A 418 -2.36 11.79 9.55
CA VAL A 418 -2.84 13.03 10.17
C VAL A 418 -2.05 14.19 9.63
N ILE A 419 -2.77 15.19 9.10
CA ILE A 419 -2.21 16.36 8.43
C ILE A 419 -2.63 17.63 9.16
N GLU A 420 -1.87 18.71 8.98
CA GLU A 420 -2.34 20.01 9.44
C GLU A 420 -3.64 20.39 8.72
N PRO A 421 -4.63 20.96 9.45
CA PRO A 421 -5.85 21.44 8.83
C PRO A 421 -5.49 22.42 7.72
N SER A 422 -6.09 22.26 6.54
CA SER A 422 -6.00 23.29 5.52
C SER A 422 -6.57 24.58 6.09
N GLN A 423 -5.78 25.66 6.14
CA GLN A 423 -6.31 26.97 6.52
C GLN A 423 -7.51 27.28 5.62
N PRO A 424 -8.64 27.74 6.17
CA PRO A 424 -9.75 28.20 5.35
C PRO A 424 -9.20 29.23 4.39
N LYS A 425 -9.37 29.03 3.08
CA LYS A 425 -9.24 30.15 2.13
C LYS A 425 -10.24 31.17 2.64
N ALA A 426 -9.76 32.34 3.07
CA ALA A 426 -10.62 33.43 3.50
C ALA A 426 -11.68 33.64 2.40
N ASP A 427 -12.91 33.23 2.70
CA ASP A 427 -14.03 33.47 1.81
C ASP A 427 -14.06 34.98 1.55
N LYS A 428 -14.10 35.35 0.27
CA LYS A 428 -14.41 36.73 -0.13
C LYS A 428 -15.82 37.01 0.36
N ALA A 429 -15.93 37.53 1.58
CA ALA A 429 -17.19 37.93 2.17
C ALA A 429 -17.80 39.05 1.31
N THR A 430 -18.93 38.72 0.70
CA THR A 430 -19.95 39.66 0.22
C THR A 430 -20.30 40.66 1.32
N HIS A 431 -20.30 41.95 0.98
CA HIS A 431 -20.83 43.03 1.82
C HIS A 431 -22.25 42.71 2.29
N PRO A 432 -22.57 43.05 3.54
CA PRO A 432 -23.71 43.93 3.78
C PRO A 432 -23.32 45.17 4.58
N GLU A 433 -23.97 46.24 4.20
CA GLU A 433 -23.78 47.60 4.68
C GLU A 433 -24.45 47.86 6.04
N GLN A 434 -23.75 48.64 6.88
CA GLN A 434 -24.21 49.47 8.00
C GLN A 434 -24.74 48.84 9.31
N SER A 435 -23.94 48.93 10.39
CA SER A 435 -23.95 50.07 11.34
C SER A 435 -23.51 49.69 12.78
N ARG A 436 -22.41 50.28 13.26
CA ARG A 436 -22.28 50.98 14.57
C ARG A 436 -20.80 51.20 14.92
N LYS A 437 -20.46 52.47 15.13
CA LYS A 437 -19.17 52.97 15.63
C LYS A 437 -18.88 52.45 17.05
N LYS A 438 -17.63 52.01 17.31
CA LYS A 438 -16.85 52.35 18.51
C LYS A 438 -15.39 51.86 18.39
N GLY A 439 -14.45 52.82 18.47
CA GLY A 439 -13.06 52.66 18.95
C GLY A 439 -12.09 51.78 18.15
N ILE A 440 -11.27 52.37 17.29
CA ILE A 440 -10.04 51.75 16.78
C ILE A 440 -8.86 52.31 17.58
N GLU A 441 -8.21 51.47 18.40
CA GLU A 441 -6.83 51.69 18.82
C GLU A 441 -5.92 51.45 17.61
N LYS A 442 -5.31 52.53 17.09
CA LYS A 442 -4.26 52.44 16.09
C LYS A 442 -2.98 51.94 16.76
N GLY A 443 -2.59 50.71 16.47
CA GLY A 443 -1.23 50.22 16.74
C GLY A 443 -0.20 51.07 15.98
N ASP A 444 0.80 51.57 16.70
CA ASP A 444 1.79 52.53 16.22
C ASP A 444 2.85 51.89 15.30
N TRP A 445 2.56 51.90 14.00
CA TRP A 445 3.46 51.45 12.92
C TRP A 445 4.75 52.27 12.80
N ASN A 446 4.77 53.52 13.31
CA ASN A 446 5.99 54.32 13.29
C ASN A 446 7.05 53.74 14.23
N SER A 447 6.65 53.19 15.38
CA SER A 447 7.59 52.53 16.30
C SER A 447 8.29 51.32 15.67
N VAL A 448 7.58 50.56 14.82
CA VAL A 448 8.11 49.38 14.13
C VAL A 448 9.05 49.79 12.99
N LEU A 449 8.66 50.79 12.20
CA LEU A 449 9.49 51.30 11.10
C LEU A 449 10.77 52.00 11.60
N ILE A 450 10.70 52.75 12.70
CA ILE A 450 11.87 53.38 13.33
C ILE A 450 12.84 52.31 13.85
N LYS A 451 12.34 51.26 14.52
CA LYS A 451 13.18 50.14 14.98
C LYS A 451 13.86 49.40 13.81
N PHE A 452 13.14 49.19 12.70
CA PHE A 452 13.70 48.57 11.50
C PHE A 452 14.78 49.43 10.82
N GLY A 453 14.60 50.76 10.80
CA GLY A 453 15.58 51.71 10.29
C GLY A 453 16.87 51.76 11.12
N ILE A 454 16.75 51.79 12.45
CA ILE A 454 17.91 51.83 13.36
C ILE A 454 18.75 50.55 13.25
N ILE A 455 18.12 49.38 13.18
CA ILE A 455 18.83 48.09 13.04
C ILE A 455 19.65 48.07 11.75
N ASN A 456 19.08 48.49 10.62
CA ASN A 456 19.80 48.51 9.35
C ASN A 456 20.95 49.53 9.33
N LEU A 457 20.79 50.68 10.00
CA LEU A 457 21.86 51.69 10.11
C LEU A 457 23.06 51.16 10.91
N VAL A 458 22.81 50.43 12.00
CA VAL A 458 23.87 49.81 12.83
C VAL A 458 24.64 48.75 12.04
N VAL A 459 23.95 47.93 11.23
CA VAL A 459 24.57 46.92 10.37
C VAL A 459 25.47 47.57 9.31
N LEU A 460 25.02 48.66 8.69
CA LEU A 460 25.80 49.40 7.69
C LEU A 460 27.05 50.05 8.31
N LEU A 461 26.93 50.63 9.51
CA LEU A 461 28.07 51.24 10.21
C LEU A 461 29.09 50.17 10.63
N ALA A 462 28.65 49.01 11.13
CA ALA A 462 29.53 47.91 11.48
C ALA A 462 30.28 47.38 10.24
N GLY A 463 29.58 47.21 9.11
CA GLY A 463 30.20 46.82 7.83
C GLY A 463 31.22 47.84 7.33
N GLY A 464 30.91 49.14 7.44
CA GLY A 464 31.82 50.23 7.07
C GLY A 464 33.09 50.28 7.92
N ILE A 465 32.97 50.07 9.23
CA ILE A 465 34.12 50.03 10.16
C ILE A 465 35.01 48.82 9.83
N ILE A 466 34.44 47.64 9.61
CA ILE A 466 35.19 46.43 9.23
C ILE A 466 35.94 46.66 7.89
N TYR A 467 35.29 47.29 6.92
CA TYR A 467 35.91 47.63 5.64
C TYR A 467 37.09 48.59 5.80
N LEU A 468 36.95 49.64 6.63
CA LEU A 468 38.01 50.60 6.91
C LEU A 468 39.20 49.96 7.65
N ILE A 469 38.94 49.09 8.63
CA ILE A 469 39.99 48.34 9.35
C ILE A 469 40.77 47.47 8.35
N ASN A 470 40.09 46.73 7.48
CA ASN A 470 40.74 45.90 6.47
C ASN A 470 41.57 46.72 5.46
N LYS A 471 41.09 47.93 5.09
CA LYS A 471 41.81 48.85 4.20
C LYS A 471 43.05 49.45 4.86
N VAL A 472 43.03 49.72 6.16
CA VAL A 472 44.20 50.22 6.91
C VAL A 472 45.23 49.11 7.12
N VAL A 473 44.79 47.89 7.42
CA VAL A 473 45.66 46.71 7.56
C VAL A 473 46.36 46.37 6.22
N SER A 474 45.66 46.45 5.09
CA SER A 474 46.26 46.20 3.78
C SER A 474 47.31 47.25 3.40
N ARG A 475 47.06 48.54 3.72
CA ARG A 475 48.02 49.64 3.50
C ARG A 475 49.26 49.56 4.40
N ARG A 476 49.14 49.01 5.61
CA ARG A 476 50.32 48.76 6.47
C ARG A 476 51.16 47.60 5.96
N LYS A 477 50.54 46.53 5.44
CA LYS A 477 51.27 45.41 4.81
C LYS A 477 52.00 45.80 3.52
N SER A 478 51.46 46.72 2.73
CA SER A 478 52.16 47.21 1.52
C SER A 478 53.35 48.11 1.84
N LYS A 479 53.27 48.97 2.88
CA LYS A 479 54.41 49.80 3.32
C LYS A 479 55.57 48.99 3.93
N LEU A 480 55.29 47.84 4.55
CA LEU A 480 56.32 46.93 5.10
C LEU A 480 57.05 46.12 4.01
N LYS A 481 56.44 45.91 2.84
CA LYS A 481 57.09 45.26 1.68
C LYS A 481 57.96 46.20 0.84
N ALA A 482 57.81 47.52 0.97
CA ALA A 482 58.61 48.52 0.25
C ALA A 482 59.88 48.96 1.00
N ARG A 483 60.19 48.34 2.14
CA ARG A 483 61.34 48.66 3.01
C ARG A 483 62.25 47.44 3.29
N LYS A 484 62.14 46.40 2.45
CA LYS A 484 63.05 45.24 2.44
C LYS A 484 63.79 45.18 1.12
#